data_AF-A0A5R9E0V5-F1
#
_entry.id   AF-A0A5R9E0V5-F1
#
_cell.length_a   1.000
_cell.length_b   1.000
_cell.length_c   1.000
_cell.angle_alpha   90.00
_cell.angle_beta   90.00
_cell.angle_gamma   90.00
#
_symmetry.space_group_name_H-M   'P 1'
#
loop_
_entity.id
_entity.type
_entity.pdbx_description
1 polymer ?
#
loop_
_entity_poly.entity_id
_entity_poly.type
_entity_poly.pdbx_seq_one_letter_code
_entity_poly.pdbx_strand_id
1 'polypeptide(L)'
;MEIVEGVLEEALERLHSTGPEFDDWLTNHGPMAAESLVRHGEAARVHRWLDGYAARLEELPRARERLTDAAVPERLAELVRATVHFYAAQAHGNPVMLVHAATAPNAVLRTLPALPRELWSASLRAAWSASAAVAAACRPKGPAEPVDTGTADARELFAAAARHGDEHAVKLADTVLDVTAAHPSDTLALSAAQRAITLIEPVAWSNAAHDTG
;
A
#
# COMPACT_ATOMS: atom_id res chain seq x y z
N MET A 1 -13.44 20.65 -34.44
CA MET A 1 -12.75 19.53 -33.76
C MET A 1 -11.53 20.06 -33.02
N GLU A 2 -10.61 20.76 -33.71
CA GLU A 2 -9.42 21.40 -33.08
C GLU A 2 -9.73 22.33 -31.89
N ILE A 3 -10.76 23.18 -31.96
CA ILE A 3 -11.11 24.10 -30.84
C ILE A 3 -11.56 23.33 -29.58
N VAL A 4 -12.18 22.16 -29.75
CA VAL A 4 -12.71 21.34 -28.66
C VAL A 4 -11.60 20.54 -27.97
N GLU A 5 -10.62 20.08 -28.76
CA GLU A 5 -9.43 19.38 -28.28
C GLU A 5 -8.49 20.33 -27.52
N GLY A 6 -8.31 21.56 -28.03
CA GLY A 6 -7.51 22.59 -27.35
C GLY A 6 -8.04 23.01 -25.98
N VAL A 7 -9.37 23.12 -25.82
CA VAL A 7 -9.98 23.45 -24.51
C VAL A 7 -9.69 22.37 -23.46
N LEU A 8 -9.70 21.09 -23.85
CA LEU A 8 -9.38 19.99 -22.95
C LEU A 8 -7.89 19.98 -22.60
N GLU A 9 -7.02 20.21 -23.57
CA GLU A 9 -5.57 20.26 -23.36
C GLU A 9 -5.21 21.39 -22.39
N GLU A 10 -5.69 22.61 -22.62
CA GLU A 10 -5.49 23.75 -21.72
C GLU A 10 -6.05 23.51 -20.31
N ALA A 11 -7.20 22.83 -20.22
CA ALA A 11 -7.77 22.42 -18.94
C ALA A 11 -6.84 21.45 -18.18
N LEU A 12 -6.31 20.44 -18.88
CA LEU A 12 -5.40 19.46 -18.30
C LEU A 12 -4.05 20.07 -17.92
N GLU A 13 -3.50 21.00 -18.71
CA GLU A 13 -2.29 21.73 -18.38
C GLU A 13 -2.45 22.55 -17.09
N ARG A 14 -3.57 23.25 -16.92
CA ARG A 14 -3.88 24.00 -15.69
C ARG A 14 -4.00 23.10 -14.47
N LEU A 15 -4.57 21.91 -14.64
CA LEU A 15 -4.76 20.95 -13.55
C LEU A 15 -3.49 20.16 -13.25
N HIS A 16 -2.57 20.01 -14.20
CA HIS A 16 -1.33 19.25 -14.03
C HIS A 16 -0.45 19.78 -12.88
N SER A 17 -0.52 21.08 -12.58
CA SER A 17 0.21 21.70 -11.48
C SER A 17 -0.50 21.64 -10.12
N THR A 18 -1.63 20.94 -10.02
CA THR A 18 -2.43 20.84 -8.78
C THR A 18 -2.32 19.46 -8.14
N GLY A 19 -2.58 19.38 -6.83
CA GLY A 19 -2.57 18.14 -6.07
C GLY A 19 -3.62 17.13 -6.55
N PRO A 20 -3.37 15.81 -6.36
CA PRO A 20 -4.35 14.77 -6.67
C PRO A 20 -5.53 14.74 -5.69
N GLU A 21 -5.37 15.37 -4.52
CA GLU A 21 -6.36 15.49 -3.45
C GLU A 21 -6.34 16.92 -2.89
N PHE A 22 -7.43 17.34 -2.25
CA PHE A 22 -7.59 18.61 -1.54
C PHE A 22 -8.59 18.46 -0.38
N ASP A 23 -8.63 19.40 0.58
CA ASP A 23 -9.58 19.37 1.72
C ASP A 23 -9.59 18.02 2.48
N ASP A 24 -8.43 17.56 2.97
CA ASP A 24 -8.29 16.30 3.71
C ASP A 24 -8.95 15.10 2.96
N TRP A 25 -8.35 14.71 1.82
CA TRP A 25 -8.61 13.48 1.05
C TRP A 25 -9.74 13.53 -0.01
N LEU A 26 -10.24 14.69 -0.42
CA LEU A 26 -11.12 14.76 -1.59
C LEU A 26 -10.31 14.65 -2.89
N THR A 27 -10.61 13.63 -3.69
CA THR A 27 -9.96 13.45 -5.01
C THR A 27 -10.22 14.65 -5.92
N ASN A 28 -9.18 15.11 -6.60
CA ASN A 28 -9.28 16.11 -7.66
C ASN A 28 -10.05 15.52 -8.86
N HIS A 29 -11.31 15.94 -9.03
CA HIS A 29 -12.18 15.55 -10.12
C HIS A 29 -12.10 16.47 -11.35
N GLY A 30 -11.24 17.49 -11.30
CA GLY A 30 -11.00 18.45 -12.37
C GLY A 30 -10.88 17.82 -13.75
N PRO A 31 -9.99 16.83 -13.95
CA PRO A 31 -9.78 16.21 -15.26
C PRO A 31 -11.03 15.52 -15.80
N MET A 32 -11.72 14.75 -14.95
CA MET A 32 -12.93 14.01 -15.32
C MET A 32 -14.10 14.95 -15.65
N ALA A 33 -14.26 16.03 -14.90
CA ALA A 33 -15.28 17.04 -15.13
C ALA A 33 -15.03 17.83 -16.42
N ALA A 34 -13.78 18.25 -16.66
CA ALA A 34 -13.39 18.93 -17.90
C ALA A 34 -13.63 18.05 -19.12
N GLU A 35 -13.18 16.79 -19.09
CA GLU A 35 -13.43 15.81 -20.15
C GLU A 35 -14.94 15.61 -20.38
N SER A 36 -15.73 15.50 -19.32
CA SER A 36 -17.19 15.32 -19.43
C SER A 36 -17.87 16.53 -20.07
N LEU A 37 -17.51 17.75 -19.68
CA LEU A 37 -18.05 18.99 -20.27
C LEU A 37 -17.70 19.10 -21.75
N VAL A 38 -16.45 18.81 -22.12
CA VAL A 38 -15.98 18.83 -23.51
C VAL A 38 -16.73 17.78 -24.35
N ARG A 39 -16.81 16.53 -23.87
CA ARG A 39 -17.47 15.42 -24.57
C ARG A 39 -18.95 15.67 -24.84
N HIS A 40 -19.62 16.50 -24.03
CA HIS A 40 -21.05 16.78 -24.15
C HIS A 40 -21.35 18.19 -24.69
N GLY A 41 -20.38 18.83 -25.35
CA GLY A 41 -20.61 20.09 -26.07
C GLY A 41 -20.59 21.36 -25.22
N GLU A 42 -20.18 21.26 -23.95
CA GLU A 42 -20.14 22.37 -22.99
C GLU A 42 -18.72 22.96 -22.85
N ALA A 43 -17.87 22.81 -23.86
CA ALA A 43 -16.49 23.29 -23.87
C ALA A 43 -16.36 24.78 -23.49
N ALA A 44 -17.32 25.62 -23.91
CA ALA A 44 -17.36 27.04 -23.58
C ALA A 44 -17.44 27.35 -22.07
N ARG A 45 -17.84 26.39 -21.23
CA ARG A 45 -17.97 26.55 -19.78
C ARG A 45 -16.72 26.12 -19.01
N VAL A 46 -15.82 25.36 -19.63
CA VAL A 46 -14.72 24.65 -18.97
C VAL A 46 -13.81 25.62 -18.22
N HIS A 47 -13.30 26.67 -18.87
CA HIS A 47 -12.37 27.59 -18.21
C HIS A 47 -13.01 28.34 -17.05
N ARG A 48 -14.25 28.82 -17.21
CA ARG A 48 -14.99 29.50 -16.14
C ARG A 48 -15.24 28.59 -14.94
N TRP A 49 -15.58 27.33 -15.22
CA TRP A 49 -15.75 26.32 -14.18
C TRP A 49 -14.41 26.03 -13.48
N LEU A 50 -13.33 25.88 -14.24
CA LEU A 50 -11.98 25.68 -13.71
C LEU A 50 -11.48 26.83 -12.85
N ASP A 51 -11.83 28.08 -13.17
CA ASP A 51 -11.43 29.24 -12.34
C ASP A 51 -11.99 29.12 -10.92
N GLY A 52 -13.24 28.67 -10.79
CA GLY A 52 -13.86 28.42 -9.48
C GLY A 52 -13.38 27.13 -8.81
N TYR A 53 -13.12 26.09 -9.61
CA TYR A 53 -12.68 24.80 -9.09
C TYR A 53 -11.23 24.83 -8.60
N ALA A 54 -10.32 25.44 -9.36
CA ALA A 54 -8.89 25.51 -9.03
C ALA A 54 -8.61 26.28 -7.74
N ALA A 55 -9.48 27.23 -7.36
CA ALA A 55 -9.37 27.94 -6.09
C ALA A 55 -9.51 27.04 -4.85
N ARG A 56 -9.99 25.81 -5.03
CA ARG A 56 -10.15 24.80 -3.97
C ARG A 56 -9.01 23.79 -3.95
N LEU A 57 -8.17 23.76 -4.98
CA LEU A 57 -7.16 22.73 -5.13
C LEU A 57 -5.89 23.12 -4.38
N GLU A 58 -5.26 22.12 -3.78
CA GLU A 58 -3.94 22.26 -3.17
C GLU A 58 -2.85 22.24 -4.25
N GLU A 59 -1.67 22.75 -3.92
CA GLU A 59 -0.51 22.70 -4.79
C GLU A 59 -0.07 21.25 -5.04
N LEU A 60 0.43 20.96 -6.25
CA LEU A 60 1.02 19.65 -6.53
C LEU A 60 2.15 19.37 -5.52
N PRO A 61 2.14 18.20 -4.84
CA PRO A 61 3.23 17.82 -3.97
C PRO A 61 4.56 17.86 -4.74
N ARG A 62 5.56 18.56 -4.18
CA ARG A 62 6.86 18.66 -4.81
C ARG A 62 7.47 17.27 -4.98
N ALA A 63 7.92 16.97 -6.20
CA ALA A 63 8.72 15.79 -6.46
C ALA A 63 9.97 15.83 -5.57
N ARG A 64 10.13 14.82 -4.71
CA ARG A 64 11.23 14.77 -3.73
C ARG A 64 12.51 14.18 -4.33
N GLU A 65 12.39 13.15 -5.17
CA GLU A 65 13.53 12.45 -5.75
C GLU A 65 13.15 11.70 -7.04
N ARG A 66 14.11 11.54 -7.96
CA ARG A 66 13.95 10.61 -9.07
C ARG A 66 14.22 9.18 -8.60
N LEU A 67 13.31 8.27 -8.92
CA LEU A 67 13.53 6.84 -8.75
C LEU A 67 14.69 6.38 -9.64
N THR A 68 15.78 5.95 -9.02
CA THR A 68 16.92 5.30 -9.65
C THR A 68 16.93 3.82 -9.26
N ASP A 69 17.56 2.96 -10.05
CA ASP A 69 17.69 1.53 -9.70
C ASP A 69 18.42 1.33 -8.36
N ALA A 70 19.31 2.26 -7.98
CA ALA A 70 19.99 2.22 -6.69
C ALA A 70 19.04 2.45 -5.50
N ALA A 71 17.97 3.24 -5.68
CA ALA A 71 16.98 3.53 -4.65
C ALA A 71 15.91 2.42 -4.50
N VAL A 72 15.83 1.49 -5.46
CA VAL A 72 14.77 0.45 -5.47
C VAL A 72 14.71 -0.39 -4.19
N PRO A 73 15.83 -0.92 -3.62
CA PRO A 73 15.78 -1.69 -2.38
C PRO A 73 15.20 -0.89 -1.21
N GLU A 74 15.63 0.36 -1.05
CA GLU A 74 15.14 1.26 0.00
C GLU A 74 13.64 1.54 -0.16
N ARG A 75 13.19 1.81 -1.39
CA ARG A 75 11.77 2.05 -1.69
C ARG A 75 10.89 0.83 -1.45
N LEU A 76 11.40 -0.38 -1.74
CA LEU A 76 10.71 -1.62 -1.38
C LEU A 76 10.66 -1.82 0.13
N ALA A 77 11.74 -1.55 0.86
CA ALA A 77 11.76 -1.64 2.32
C ALA A 77 10.76 -0.66 2.96
N GLU A 78 10.68 0.57 2.47
CA GLU A 78 9.67 1.56 2.88
C GLU A 78 8.25 1.07 2.59
N LEU A 79 7.99 0.50 1.41
CA LEU A 79 6.70 -0.07 1.05
C LEU A 79 6.32 -1.24 1.98
N VAL A 80 7.25 -2.15 2.26
CA VAL A 80 7.04 -3.27 3.20
C VAL A 80 6.68 -2.73 4.58
N ARG A 81 7.45 -1.79 5.11
CA ARG A 81 7.17 -1.18 6.42
C ARG A 81 5.80 -0.51 6.46
N ALA A 82 5.47 0.29 5.45
CA ALA A 82 4.19 0.97 5.37
C ALA A 82 3.00 0.01 5.29
N THR A 83 3.14 -1.10 4.55
CA THR A 83 2.08 -2.12 4.41
C THR A 83 1.95 -3.01 5.65
N VAL A 84 3.04 -3.26 6.38
CA VAL A 84 2.99 -3.86 7.72
C VAL A 84 2.22 -2.97 8.70
N HIS A 85 2.47 -1.65 8.69
CA HIS A 85 1.71 -0.70 9.52
C HIS A 85 0.24 -0.62 9.12
N PHE A 86 -0.03 -0.61 7.81
CA PHE A 86 -1.40 -0.69 7.30
C PHE A 86 -2.09 -1.97 7.77
N TYR A 87 -1.41 -3.11 7.73
CA TYR A 87 -1.92 -4.37 8.25
C TYR A 87 -2.27 -4.26 9.73
N ALA A 88 -1.38 -3.70 10.56
CA ALA A 88 -1.61 -3.52 11.98
C ALA A 88 -2.92 -2.74 12.27
N ALA A 89 -3.26 -1.75 11.43
CA ALA A 89 -4.49 -0.97 11.59
C ALA A 89 -5.74 -1.62 10.95
N GLN A 90 -5.58 -2.34 9.84
CA GLN A 90 -6.70 -2.67 8.94
C GLN A 90 -7.00 -4.17 8.81
N ALA A 91 -6.19 -5.04 9.43
CA ALA A 91 -6.30 -6.49 9.24
C ALA A 91 -7.67 -7.09 9.60
N HIS A 92 -8.47 -6.46 10.45
CA HIS A 92 -9.77 -6.99 10.88
C HIS A 92 -10.79 -7.16 9.74
N GLY A 93 -10.62 -6.46 8.61
CA GLY A 93 -11.52 -6.60 7.46
C GLY A 93 -11.30 -7.89 6.67
N ASN A 94 -10.04 -8.20 6.38
CA ASN A 94 -9.65 -9.37 5.59
C ASN A 94 -8.18 -9.73 5.92
N PRO A 95 -7.93 -10.39 7.06
CA PRO A 95 -6.58 -10.57 7.58
C PRO A 95 -5.73 -11.41 6.64
N VAL A 96 -6.27 -12.50 6.10
CA VAL A 96 -5.53 -13.38 5.19
C VAL A 96 -5.08 -12.64 3.93
N MET A 97 -5.98 -11.95 3.21
CA MET A 97 -5.60 -11.28 1.97
C MET A 97 -4.64 -10.12 2.20
N LEU A 98 -4.82 -9.37 3.28
CA LEU A 98 -3.98 -8.20 3.58
C LEU A 98 -2.52 -8.58 3.89
N VAL A 99 -2.24 -9.82 4.32
CA VAL A 99 -0.85 -10.30 4.48
C VAL A 99 -0.06 -10.16 3.16
N HIS A 100 -0.70 -10.37 2.00
CA HIS A 100 -0.02 -10.28 0.71
C HIS A 100 0.46 -8.87 0.37
N ALA A 101 -0.21 -7.82 0.88
CA ALA A 101 0.21 -6.44 0.63
C ALA A 101 1.60 -6.15 1.22
N ALA A 102 1.99 -6.83 2.29
CA ALA A 102 3.30 -6.71 2.93
C ALA A 102 4.29 -7.80 2.52
N THR A 103 3.83 -9.05 2.41
CA THR A 103 4.72 -10.19 2.16
C THR A 103 5.17 -10.29 0.71
N ALA A 104 4.35 -9.85 -0.25
CA ALA A 104 4.74 -9.82 -1.67
C ALA A 104 5.90 -8.83 -1.95
N PRO A 105 5.84 -7.54 -1.55
CA PRO A 105 6.98 -6.64 -1.75
C PRO A 105 8.22 -7.09 -0.96
N ASN A 106 8.08 -7.73 0.20
CA ASN A 106 9.23 -8.24 0.94
C ASN A 106 9.92 -9.42 0.22
N ALA A 107 9.14 -10.33 -0.37
CA ALA A 107 9.67 -11.39 -1.22
C ALA A 107 10.41 -10.83 -2.44
N VAL A 108 9.86 -9.79 -3.08
CA VAL A 108 10.54 -9.08 -4.19
C VAL A 108 11.84 -8.47 -3.72
N LEU A 109 11.85 -7.74 -2.59
CA LEU A 109 13.04 -7.13 -2.00
C LEU A 109 14.17 -8.17 -1.79
N ARG A 110 13.84 -9.31 -1.18
CA ARG A 110 14.79 -10.41 -0.94
C ARG A 110 15.30 -11.05 -2.24
N THR A 111 14.51 -10.99 -3.31
CA THR A 111 14.88 -11.57 -4.61
C THR A 111 15.75 -10.64 -5.45
N LEU A 112 15.69 -9.31 -5.24
CA LEU A 112 16.41 -8.32 -6.05
C LEU A 112 17.89 -8.63 -6.31
N PRO A 113 18.71 -9.07 -5.32
CA PRO A 113 20.14 -9.31 -5.54
C PRO A 113 20.41 -10.42 -6.58
N ALA A 114 19.44 -11.30 -6.83
CA ALA A 114 19.54 -12.37 -7.82
C ALA A 114 18.99 -11.95 -9.21
N LEU A 115 18.35 -10.79 -9.34
CA LEU A 115 17.77 -10.31 -10.59
C LEU A 115 18.74 -9.40 -11.36
N PRO A 116 18.73 -9.43 -12.71
CA PRO A 116 19.35 -8.38 -13.53
C PRO A 116 18.89 -6.98 -13.10
N ARG A 117 19.82 -6.02 -13.00
CA ARG A 117 19.56 -4.65 -12.50
C ARG A 117 18.44 -3.93 -13.26
N GLU A 118 18.36 -4.16 -14.55
CA GLU A 118 17.34 -3.61 -15.44
C GLU A 118 15.89 -4.06 -15.12
N LEU A 119 15.72 -5.14 -14.34
CA LEU A 119 14.40 -5.55 -13.84
C LEU A 119 13.97 -4.85 -12.55
N TRP A 120 14.88 -4.20 -11.82
CA TRP A 120 14.63 -3.72 -10.47
C TRP A 120 13.51 -2.67 -10.41
N SER A 121 13.57 -1.67 -11.29
CA SER A 121 12.52 -0.65 -11.39
C SER A 121 11.15 -1.24 -11.76
N ALA A 122 11.11 -2.26 -12.62
CA ALA A 122 9.86 -2.94 -12.98
C ALA A 122 9.32 -3.78 -11.82
N SER A 123 10.19 -4.46 -11.08
CA SER A 123 9.83 -5.22 -9.88
C SER A 123 9.25 -4.33 -8.79
N LEU A 124 9.82 -3.16 -8.53
CA LEU A 124 9.26 -2.18 -7.59
C LEU A 124 7.86 -1.72 -8.01
N ARG A 125 7.67 -1.35 -9.28
CA ARG A 125 6.35 -0.93 -9.78
C ARG A 125 5.31 -2.02 -9.63
N ALA A 126 5.66 -3.25 -10.00
CA ALA A 126 4.77 -4.40 -9.87
C ALA A 126 4.41 -4.67 -8.41
N ALA A 127 5.39 -4.65 -7.50
CA ALA A 127 5.17 -4.83 -6.07
C ALA A 127 4.28 -3.72 -5.50
N TRP A 128 4.55 -2.45 -5.84
CA TRP A 128 3.74 -1.31 -5.42
C TRP A 128 2.29 -1.43 -5.90
N SER A 129 2.08 -1.73 -7.19
CA SER A 129 0.74 -1.88 -7.76
C SER A 129 -0.04 -3.03 -7.11
N ALA A 130 0.61 -4.17 -6.89
CA ALA A 130 -0.01 -5.31 -6.22
C ALA A 130 -0.38 -4.99 -4.77
N SER A 131 0.53 -4.39 -4.00
CA SER A 131 0.27 -3.96 -2.62
C SER A 131 -0.88 -2.97 -2.53
N ALA A 132 -0.90 -1.95 -3.41
CA ALA A 132 -1.95 -0.95 -3.45
C ALA A 132 -3.32 -1.56 -3.82
N ALA A 133 -3.35 -2.47 -4.80
CA ALA A 133 -4.58 -3.15 -5.21
C ALA A 133 -5.16 -4.00 -4.08
N VAL A 134 -4.33 -4.79 -3.39
CA VAL A 134 -4.77 -5.59 -2.24
C VAL A 134 -5.25 -4.71 -1.10
N ALA A 135 -4.49 -3.67 -0.74
CA ALA A 135 -4.86 -2.74 0.32
C ALA A 135 -6.20 -2.03 0.03
N ALA A 136 -6.43 -1.61 -1.21
CA ALA A 136 -7.67 -0.95 -1.61
C ALA A 136 -8.86 -1.91 -1.63
N ALA A 137 -8.70 -3.11 -2.20
CA ALA A 137 -9.79 -4.09 -2.35
C ALA A 137 -10.20 -4.74 -1.02
N CYS A 138 -9.25 -4.86 -0.09
CA CYS A 138 -9.44 -5.60 1.16
C CYS A 138 -9.60 -4.69 2.39
N ARG A 139 -9.72 -3.37 2.19
CA ARG A 139 -9.92 -2.42 3.30
C ARG A 139 -11.24 -2.73 4.03
N PRO A 140 -11.24 -2.78 5.38
CA PRO A 140 -12.47 -2.98 6.15
C PRO A 140 -13.49 -1.87 5.90
N LYS A 141 -14.77 -2.24 5.96
CA LYS A 141 -15.88 -1.28 6.06
C LYS A 141 -16.10 -0.96 7.53
N GLY A 142 -15.87 0.29 7.93
CA GLY A 142 -16.08 0.74 9.30
C GLY A 142 -14.89 1.50 9.89
N PRO A 143 -15.02 1.98 11.13
CA PRO A 143 -13.94 2.69 11.81
C PRO A 143 -12.76 1.75 12.06
N ALA A 144 -11.55 2.29 12.04
CA ALA A 144 -10.35 1.54 12.39
C ALA A 144 -10.41 1.08 13.86
N GLU A 145 -10.01 -0.15 14.11
CA GLU A 145 -9.83 -0.64 15.48
C GLU A 145 -8.55 -0.06 16.09
N PRO A 146 -8.55 0.28 17.39
CA PRO A 146 -7.32 0.64 18.09
C PRO A 146 -6.27 -0.47 17.96
N VAL A 147 -5.04 -0.07 17.65
CA VAL A 147 -3.90 -0.99 17.57
C VAL A 147 -3.20 -1.02 18.92
N ASP A 148 -3.20 -2.17 19.57
CA ASP A 148 -2.40 -2.38 20.77
C ASP A 148 -0.93 -2.50 20.39
N THR A 149 -0.10 -1.58 20.90
CA THR A 149 1.34 -1.56 20.67
C THR A 149 2.03 -2.22 21.85
N GLY A 150 2.05 -3.56 21.82
CA GLY A 150 2.70 -4.36 22.85
C GLY A 150 4.23 -4.25 22.84
N THR A 151 4.86 -4.78 23.90
CA THR A 151 6.32 -4.85 24.05
C THR A 151 6.89 -6.24 23.70
N ALA A 152 6.15 -7.02 22.92
CA ALA A 152 6.51 -8.40 22.61
C ALA A 152 7.77 -8.48 21.74
N ASP A 153 8.62 -9.47 21.95
CA ASP A 153 9.80 -9.67 21.13
C ASP A 153 9.44 -10.27 19.75
N ALA A 154 10.11 -9.79 18.69
CA ALA A 154 9.81 -10.20 17.33
C ALA A 154 10.07 -11.70 17.09
N ARG A 155 11.09 -12.28 17.74
CA ARG A 155 11.41 -13.72 17.59
C ARG A 155 10.42 -14.58 18.36
N GLU A 156 9.95 -14.12 19.51
CA GLU A 156 8.87 -14.78 20.25
C GLU A 156 7.57 -14.82 19.44
N LEU A 157 7.22 -13.70 18.80
CA LEU A 157 6.07 -13.62 17.88
C LEU A 157 6.24 -14.56 16.68
N PHE A 158 7.43 -14.63 16.08
CA PHE A 158 7.70 -15.59 15.01
C PHE A 158 7.57 -17.04 15.49
N ALA A 159 8.11 -17.37 16.67
CA ALA A 159 7.97 -18.71 17.24
C ALA A 159 6.49 -19.04 17.55
N ALA A 160 5.70 -18.06 17.97
CA ALA A 160 4.26 -18.21 18.16
C ALA A 160 3.53 -18.45 16.82
N ALA A 161 3.84 -17.68 15.77
CA ALA A 161 3.30 -17.89 14.43
C ALA A 161 3.68 -19.28 13.87
N ALA A 162 4.91 -19.73 14.10
CA ALA A 162 5.34 -21.08 13.71
C ALA A 162 4.53 -22.18 14.41
N ARG A 163 4.18 -22.02 15.69
CA ARG A 163 3.28 -22.93 16.41
C ARG A 163 1.83 -22.81 15.95
N HIS A 164 1.39 -21.61 15.55
CA HIS A 164 0.07 -21.34 15.00
C HIS A 164 -0.16 -22.09 13.67
N GLY A 165 0.90 -22.28 12.88
CA GLY A 165 0.93 -23.20 11.73
C GLY A 165 0.33 -22.66 10.43
N ASP A 166 -0.49 -21.60 10.48
CA ASP A 166 -0.99 -20.92 9.28
C ASP A 166 0.13 -20.21 8.51
N GLU A 167 0.20 -20.43 7.20
CA GLU A 167 1.26 -19.90 6.36
C GLU A 167 1.24 -18.37 6.22
N HIS A 168 0.09 -17.73 6.35
CA HIS A 168 -0.03 -16.27 6.25
C HIS A 168 0.48 -15.60 7.52
N ALA A 169 0.11 -16.14 8.69
CA ALA A 169 0.64 -15.72 9.97
C ALA A 169 2.17 -15.86 10.02
N VAL A 170 2.70 -17.00 9.56
CA VAL A 170 4.15 -17.24 9.49
C VAL A 170 4.85 -16.25 8.55
N LYS A 171 4.34 -16.05 7.33
CA LYS A 171 4.93 -15.12 6.35
C LYS A 171 4.92 -13.67 6.85
N LEU A 172 3.85 -13.25 7.54
CA LEU A 172 3.79 -11.91 8.10
C LEU A 172 4.77 -11.75 9.25
N ALA A 173 4.84 -12.71 10.18
CA ALA A 173 5.79 -12.64 11.29
C ALA A 173 7.24 -12.62 10.82
N ASP A 174 7.58 -13.38 9.77
CA ASP A 174 8.88 -13.33 9.10
C ASP A 174 9.17 -11.95 8.49
N THR A 175 8.19 -11.36 7.80
CA THR A 175 8.32 -9.98 7.29
C THR A 175 8.54 -8.96 8.42
N VAL A 176 7.89 -9.14 9.56
CA VAL A 176 8.07 -8.29 10.75
C VAL A 176 9.47 -8.42 11.34
N LEU A 177 10.11 -9.59 11.27
CA LEU A 177 11.52 -9.75 11.66
C LEU A 177 12.45 -8.86 10.83
N ASP A 178 12.26 -8.80 9.51
CA ASP A 178 13.06 -7.94 8.64
C ASP A 178 12.87 -6.45 8.99
N VAL A 179 11.61 -6.03 9.18
CA VAL A 179 11.27 -4.64 9.52
C VAL A 179 11.87 -4.25 10.87
N THR A 180 11.76 -5.10 11.88
CA THR A 180 12.28 -4.81 13.23
C THR A 180 13.80 -4.95 13.32
N ALA A 181 14.44 -5.75 12.47
CA ALA A 181 15.89 -5.75 12.34
C ALA A 181 16.42 -4.40 11.80
N ALA A 182 15.71 -3.80 10.83
CA ALA A 182 16.04 -2.48 10.30
C ALA A 182 15.58 -1.34 11.22
N HIS A 183 14.49 -1.54 11.96
CA HIS A 183 13.85 -0.54 12.83
C HIS A 183 13.46 -1.15 14.20
N PRO A 184 14.42 -1.35 15.12
CA PRO A 184 14.18 -2.07 16.37
C PRO A 184 13.13 -1.45 17.30
N SER A 185 12.85 -0.15 17.17
CA SER A 185 11.84 0.57 17.96
C SER A 185 10.45 0.60 17.34
N ASP A 186 10.23 -0.10 16.22
CA ASP A 186 8.96 -0.12 15.50
C ASP A 186 7.95 -1.08 16.15
N THR A 187 7.32 -0.61 17.22
CA THR A 187 6.31 -1.40 17.94
C THR A 187 5.05 -1.67 17.13
N LEU A 188 4.74 -0.81 16.14
CA LEU A 188 3.60 -1.01 15.26
C LEU A 188 3.81 -2.22 14.32
N ALA A 189 5.06 -2.50 13.92
CA ALA A 189 5.38 -3.72 13.20
C ALA A 189 5.13 -4.98 14.04
N LEU A 190 5.49 -4.96 15.33
CA LEU A 190 5.22 -6.06 16.25
C LEU A 190 3.71 -6.33 16.40
N SER A 191 2.91 -5.26 16.47
CA SER A 191 1.45 -5.37 16.49
C SER A 191 0.87 -6.08 15.26
N ALA A 192 1.49 -5.93 14.07
CA ALA A 192 1.03 -6.60 12.87
C ALA A 192 1.13 -8.13 13.00
N ALA A 193 2.27 -8.64 13.46
CA ALA A 193 2.47 -10.07 13.68
C ALA A 193 1.50 -10.61 14.75
N GLN A 194 1.36 -9.90 15.87
CA GLN A 194 0.39 -10.26 16.91
C GLN A 194 -1.03 -10.33 16.37
N ARG A 195 -1.44 -9.34 15.54
CA ARG A 195 -2.77 -9.33 14.93
C ARG A 195 -2.99 -10.49 13.95
N ALA A 196 -1.98 -10.89 13.18
CA ALA A 196 -2.12 -12.07 12.32
C ALA A 196 -2.35 -13.35 13.13
N ILE A 197 -1.60 -13.53 14.22
CA ILE A 197 -1.78 -14.68 15.14
C ILE A 197 -3.17 -14.67 15.79
N THR A 198 -3.72 -13.49 16.06
CA THR A 198 -5.05 -13.36 16.70
C THR A 198 -6.21 -13.51 15.71
N LEU A 199 -6.08 -12.98 14.49
CA LEU A 199 -7.20 -12.84 13.55
C LEU A 199 -7.28 -13.97 12.52
N ILE A 200 -6.18 -14.69 12.28
CA ILE A 200 -6.16 -15.80 11.33
C ILE A 200 -6.42 -17.10 12.09
N GLU A 201 -7.16 -18.01 11.49
CA GLU A 201 -7.51 -19.28 12.14
C GLU A 201 -6.28 -20.22 12.18
N PRO A 202 -5.97 -20.84 13.33
CA PRO A 202 -4.81 -21.72 13.44
C PRO A 202 -5.02 -23.05 12.71
N VAL A 203 -3.91 -23.63 12.25
CA VAL A 203 -3.91 -24.98 11.67
C VAL A 203 -3.91 -26.00 12.80
N ALA A 204 -5.00 -26.76 12.94
CA ALA A 204 -5.05 -27.90 13.83
C ALA A 204 -4.31 -29.08 13.21
N TRP A 205 -3.03 -29.23 13.53
CA TRP A 205 -2.31 -30.48 13.25
C TRP A 205 -2.96 -31.59 14.06
N SER A 206 -3.72 -32.47 13.42
CA SER A 206 -4.19 -33.69 14.09
C SER A 206 -2.96 -34.51 14.46
N ASN A 207 -2.76 -34.74 15.76
CA ASN A 207 -1.74 -35.66 16.27
C ASN A 207 -2.13 -37.10 15.88
N ALA A 208 -1.97 -37.44 14.61
CA ALA A 208 -2.12 -38.80 14.10
C ALA A 208 -0.74 -39.39 13.85
N ALA A 209 -0.30 -40.18 14.85
CA ALA A 209 0.64 -41.29 14.76
C ALA A 209 2.11 -40.99 14.36
N HIS A 210 2.95 -40.85 15.38
CA HIS A 210 4.17 -41.67 15.47
C HIS A 210 4.30 -42.23 16.89
N ASP A 211 3.35 -43.10 17.23
CA ASP A 211 3.58 -44.15 18.22
C ASP A 211 3.77 -45.44 17.42
N THR A 212 5.01 -45.73 17.06
CA THR A 212 5.43 -47.06 16.61
C THR A 212 6.35 -47.58 17.68
N GLY A 213 5.87 -48.58 18.42
CA GLY A 213 6.60 -49.25 19.50
C GLY A 213 7.71 -50.18 19.03
#